data_AF-A0A015VXF4-F1
#
_entry.id   AF-A0A015VXF4-F1
#
_cell.length_a   1.000
_cell.length_b   1.000
_cell.length_c   1.000
_cell.angle_alpha   90.00
_cell.angle_beta   90.00
_cell.angle_gamma   90.00
#
_symmetry.space_group_name_H-M   'P 1'
#
loop_
_entity.id
_entity.type
_entity.pdbx_description
1 polymer ?
#
loop_
_entity_poly.entity_id
_entity_poly.type
_entity_poly.pdbx_seq_one_letter_code
_entity_poly.pdbx_strand_id
1 'polypeptide(L)'
;MAIAYDGINYFPVGVNFMEENAMEVIEAKYGIKGSAIVLKLLCKIYKEGYFIRWDEEQCLIFANKAGREVQAAEVQGIIEILFIKGILDRNSYLANGILTSANIQKIWMEATKRRKRDLKALPYLLVNDLTQQETEAPEGENVTISPGNVVHDVTVNAKNACNSGQSKVKEKKAEENKE
;
A
#
# COMPACT_ATOMS: atom_id res chain seq x y z
N MET A 1 17.41 -13.75 6.64
CA MET A 1 16.61 -13.72 5.40
C MET A 1 15.35 -12.92 5.68
N ALA A 2 15.19 -11.73 5.12
CA ALA A 2 13.94 -10.99 5.24
C ALA A 2 12.92 -11.69 4.35
N ILE A 3 11.85 -12.22 4.93
CA ILE A 3 10.70 -12.68 4.16
C ILE A 3 10.07 -11.40 3.60
N ALA A 4 10.29 -11.12 2.32
CA ALA A 4 9.60 -10.05 1.64
C ALA A 4 8.14 -10.50 1.48
N TYR A 5 7.24 -9.90 2.23
CA TYR A 5 5.82 -10.07 1.97
C TYR A 5 5.51 -9.36 0.66
N ASP A 6 4.68 -9.96 -0.19
CA ASP A 6 4.30 -9.32 -1.45
C ASP A 6 3.58 -8.00 -1.14
N GLY A 7 4.27 -6.89 -1.34
CA GLY A 7 3.71 -5.56 -1.22
C GLY A 7 2.60 -5.30 -2.24
N ILE A 8 2.14 -4.06 -2.26
CA ILE A 8 1.15 -3.56 -3.20
C ILE A 8 1.73 -2.41 -4.02
N ASN A 9 1.31 -2.31 -5.28
CA ASN A 9 1.81 -1.29 -6.21
C ASN A 9 1.19 0.09 -5.95
N TYR A 10 0.06 0.12 -5.26
CA TYR A 10 -0.66 1.32 -4.86
C TYR A 10 -1.44 1.02 -3.58
N PHE A 11 -1.76 2.06 -2.81
CA PHE A 11 -2.61 1.98 -1.64
C PHE A 11 -3.56 3.18 -1.62
N PRO A 12 -4.77 3.03 -1.05
CA PRO A 12 -5.69 4.15 -0.90
C PRO A 12 -5.15 5.15 0.13
N VAL A 13 -5.29 6.44 -0.18
CA VAL A 13 -5.05 7.55 0.74
C VAL A 13 -6.32 8.37 0.81
N GLY A 14 -6.74 8.74 2.03
CA GLY A 14 -7.92 9.59 2.22
C GLY A 14 -7.72 10.94 1.54
N VAL A 15 -8.77 11.48 0.91
CA VAL A 15 -8.71 12.79 0.25
C VAL A 15 -8.36 13.91 1.25
N ASN A 16 -8.74 13.72 2.51
CA ASN A 16 -8.49 14.62 3.63
C ASN A 16 -7.15 14.34 4.34
N PHE A 17 -6.28 13.49 3.80
CA PHE A 17 -5.05 13.05 4.47
C PHE A 17 -4.20 14.23 4.96
N MET A 18 -4.05 15.29 4.15
CA MET A 18 -3.27 16.47 4.51
C MET A 18 -3.95 17.33 5.59
N GLU A 19 -5.27 17.24 5.74
CA GLU A 19 -6.07 17.99 6.72
C GLU A 19 -6.29 17.20 8.01
N GLU A 20 -5.79 15.96 8.10
CA GLU A 20 -5.88 15.20 9.35
C GLU A 20 -5.01 15.87 10.43
N ASN A 21 -5.53 15.91 11.66
CA ASN A 21 -4.86 16.55 12.78
C ASN A 21 -3.42 16.05 13.02
N ALA A 22 -3.11 14.81 12.63
CA ALA A 22 -1.74 14.30 12.66
C ALA A 22 -0.83 15.02 11.67
N MET A 23 -1.28 15.22 10.42
CA MET A 23 -0.53 15.95 9.41
C MET A 23 -0.41 17.43 9.78
N GLU A 24 -1.47 18.07 10.28
CA GLU A 24 -1.41 19.46 10.77
C GLU A 24 -0.30 19.65 11.83
N VAL A 25 -0.21 18.74 12.81
CA VAL A 25 0.83 18.79 13.86
C VAL A 25 2.23 18.52 13.28
N ILE A 26 2.34 17.60 12.31
CA ILE A 26 3.60 17.30 11.64
C ILE A 26 4.06 18.49 10.79
N GLU A 27 3.17 19.13 10.04
CA GLU A 27 3.46 20.31 9.23
C GLU A 27 3.80 21.53 10.10
N ALA A 28 3.12 21.72 11.23
CA ALA A 28 3.46 22.79 12.16
C ALA A 28 4.89 22.66 12.71
N LYS A 29 5.39 21.42 12.87
CA LYS A 29 6.72 21.15 13.45
C LYS A 29 7.84 21.02 12.41
N TYR A 30 7.56 20.38 11.28
CA TYR A 30 8.57 20.03 10.28
C TYR A 30 8.31 20.67 8.90
N GLY A 31 7.24 21.46 8.75
CA GLY A 31 6.79 22.00 7.49
C GLY A 31 6.15 20.96 6.57
N ILE A 32 5.77 21.37 5.36
CA ILE A 32 5.14 20.51 4.34
C ILE A 32 5.97 19.25 4.00
N LYS A 33 7.30 19.31 4.18
CA LYS A 33 8.18 18.14 4.02
C LYS A 33 7.84 17.01 4.99
N GLY A 34 7.30 17.32 6.17
CA GLY A 34 6.85 16.33 7.15
C GLY A 34 5.76 15.41 6.58
N SER A 35 4.73 15.98 5.95
CA SER A 35 3.67 15.22 5.27
C SER A 35 4.21 14.37 4.13
N ALA A 36 5.16 14.90 3.34
CA ALA A 36 5.83 14.13 2.29
C ALA A 36 6.63 12.94 2.84
N ILE A 37 7.28 13.12 4.00
CA ILE A 37 8.01 12.05 4.70
C ILE A 37 7.04 10.96 5.18
N VAL A 38 5.88 11.32 5.76
CA VAL A 38 4.85 10.35 6.15
C VAL A 38 4.37 9.56 4.94
N LEU A 39 4.05 10.24 3.84
CA LEU A 39 3.60 9.57 2.62
C LEU A 39 4.66 8.60 2.09
N LYS A 40 5.94 9.00 2.05
CA LYS A 40 7.05 8.11 1.69
C LYS A 40 7.18 6.91 2.64
N LEU A 41 6.94 7.10 3.95
CA LEU A 41 6.99 6.03 4.93
C LEU A 41 5.88 5.00 4.67
N LEU A 42 4.65 5.46 4.46
CA LEU A 42 3.52 4.60 4.09
C LEU A 42 3.81 3.84 2.78
N CYS A 43 4.35 4.52 1.77
CA CYS A 43 4.80 3.86 0.53
C CYS A 43 5.80 2.72 0.81
N LYS A 44 6.79 2.93 1.69
CA LYS A 44 7.75 1.89 2.07
C LYS A 44 7.06 0.71 2.76
N ILE A 45 6.15 0.99 3.69
CA ILE A 45 5.38 -0.05 4.39
C ILE A 45 4.62 -0.92 3.40
N TYR A 46 3.80 -0.28 2.55
CA TYR A 46 2.96 -1.01 1.59
C TYR A 46 3.74 -1.68 0.46
N LYS A 47 4.92 -1.17 0.10
CA LYS A 47 5.82 -1.82 -0.85
C LYS A 47 6.41 -3.12 -0.29
N GLU A 48 6.57 -3.23 1.02
CA GLU A 48 7.13 -4.41 1.69
C GLU A 48 6.06 -5.31 2.34
N GLY A 49 4.79 -4.91 2.29
CA GLY A 49 3.65 -5.68 2.78
C GLY A 49 2.71 -4.85 3.65
N TYR A 50 2.58 -5.26 4.91
CA TYR A 50 1.72 -4.63 5.92
C TYR A 50 2.49 -4.15 7.15
N PHE A 51 3.81 -4.34 7.15
CA PHE A 51 4.74 -3.82 8.15
C PHE A 51 6.14 -3.73 7.55
N ILE A 52 7.02 -2.99 8.22
CA ILE A 52 8.47 -3.01 7.95
C ILE A 52 9.22 -3.15 9.25
N ARG A 53 10.39 -3.79 9.20
CA ARG A 53 11.36 -3.69 10.29
C ARG A 53 11.91 -2.27 10.35
N TRP A 54 12.14 -1.79 11.55
CA TRP A 54 12.56 -0.43 11.79
C TRP A 54 13.50 -0.35 12.98
N ASP A 55 14.71 0.10 12.69
CA ASP A 55 15.77 0.38 13.65
C ASP A 55 16.45 1.70 13.27
N GLU A 56 17.46 2.09 14.03
CA GLU A 56 18.20 3.33 13.82
C GLU A 56 18.89 3.36 12.44
N GLU A 57 19.39 2.22 11.95
CA GLU A 57 20.03 2.11 10.64
C GLU A 57 19.01 2.31 9.51
N GLN A 58 17.83 1.68 9.60
CA GLN A 58 16.74 1.89 8.65
C GLN A 58 16.24 3.33 8.66
N CYS A 59 16.19 3.98 9.83
CA CYS A 59 15.82 5.39 9.95
C CYS A 59 16.81 6.29 9.21
N LEU A 60 18.11 6.06 9.38
CA LEU A 60 19.17 6.80 8.69
C LEU A 60 19.12 6.61 7.16
N ILE A 61 18.99 5.36 6.70
CA ILE A 61 18.89 5.02 5.27
C ILE A 61 17.62 5.65 4.67
N PHE A 62 16.50 5.60 5.39
CA PHE A 62 15.25 6.18 4.94
C PHE A 62 15.33 7.70 4.85
N ALA A 63 15.92 8.38 5.84
CA ALA A 63 16.12 9.83 5.81
C ALA A 63 16.89 10.25 4.55
N ASN A 64 18.02 9.59 4.24
CA ASN A 64 18.79 9.88 3.03
C ASN A 64 17.99 9.62 1.73
N LYS A 65 17.08 8.63 1.71
CA LYS A 65 16.17 8.37 0.58
C LYS A 65 14.97 9.34 0.53
N ALA A 66 14.62 9.94 1.66
CA ALA A 66 13.55 10.91 1.76
C ALA A 66 13.97 12.26 1.15
N GLY A 67 15.24 12.65 1.32
CA GLY A 67 15.86 13.83 0.71
C GLY A 67 17.21 14.11 1.39
N ARG A 68 18.12 14.86 0.73
CA ARG A 68 19.44 15.17 1.32
C ARG A 68 19.32 16.08 2.55
N GLU A 69 18.25 16.87 2.61
CA GLU A 69 17.91 17.80 3.67
C GLU A 69 17.16 17.16 4.84
N VAL A 70 16.78 15.88 4.73
CA VAL A 70 16.01 15.17 5.75
C VAL A 70 16.97 14.50 6.72
N GLN A 71 16.87 14.86 8.00
CA GLN A 71 17.68 14.27 9.06
C GLN A 71 16.98 13.07 9.71
N ALA A 72 17.74 12.07 10.15
CA ALA A 72 17.20 10.91 10.86
C ALA A 72 16.42 11.31 12.12
N ALA A 73 16.86 12.36 12.83
CA ALA A 73 16.17 12.89 13.99
C ALA A 73 14.77 13.48 13.64
N GLU A 74 14.61 14.07 12.45
CA GLU A 74 13.31 14.55 11.98
C GLU A 74 12.38 13.38 11.67
N VAL A 75 12.89 12.34 10.99
CA VAL A 75 12.12 11.11 10.71
C VAL A 75 11.67 10.46 12.00
N GLN A 76 12.57 10.29 12.97
CA GLN A 76 12.22 9.73 14.27
C GLN A 76 11.16 10.59 14.97
N GLY A 77 11.33 11.90 14.96
CA GLY A 77 10.38 12.83 15.55
C GLY A 77 9.01 12.83 14.87
N ILE A 78 8.91 12.50 13.58
CA ILE A 78 7.65 12.28 12.87
C ILE A 78 7.03 10.95 13.31
N ILE A 79 7.81 9.88 13.38
CA ILE A 79 7.35 8.55 13.82
C ILE A 79 6.76 8.62 15.23
N GLU A 80 7.39 9.36 16.14
CA GLU A 80 6.84 9.55 17.49
C GLU A 80 5.45 10.23 17.47
N ILE A 81 5.22 11.19 16.57
CA ILE A 81 3.90 11.80 16.41
C ILE A 81 2.91 10.79 15.83
N LEU A 82 3.33 9.98 14.85
CA LEU A 82 2.48 8.93 14.29
C LEU A 82 2.06 7.89 15.34
N PHE A 83 2.94 7.57 16.30
CA PHE A 83 2.58 6.76 17.46
C PHE A 83 1.58 7.45 18.38
N ILE A 84 1.82 8.72 18.73
CA ILE A 84 0.91 9.50 19.61
C ILE A 84 -0.48 9.64 18.99
N LYS A 85 -0.55 9.83 17.67
CA LYS A 85 -1.80 9.97 16.90
C LYS A 85 -2.45 8.63 16.55
N GLY A 86 -1.84 7.50 16.90
CA GLY A 86 -2.39 6.17 16.64
C GLY A 86 -2.37 5.74 15.17
N ILE A 87 -1.61 6.43 14.31
CA ILE A 87 -1.42 6.05 12.90
C ILE A 87 -0.50 4.83 12.81
N LEU A 88 0.51 4.79 13.68
CA LEU A 88 1.38 3.64 13.91
C LEU A 88 1.12 3.06 15.31
N ASP A 89 1.24 1.74 15.43
CA ASP A 89 1.12 1.05 16.70
C ASP A 89 2.46 1.03 17.44
N ARG A 90 2.53 1.74 18.56
CA ARG A 90 3.75 1.83 19.38
C ARG A 90 4.15 0.47 19.96
N ASN A 91 3.18 -0.37 20.33
CA ASN A 91 3.46 -1.66 20.95
C ASN A 91 4.16 -2.62 19.98
N SER A 92 3.74 -2.63 18.72
CA SER A 92 4.41 -3.39 17.66
C SER A 92 5.87 -2.97 17.48
N TYR A 93 6.15 -1.67 17.55
CA TYR A 93 7.51 -1.16 17.48
C TYR A 93 8.34 -1.59 18.70
N LEU A 94 7.82 -1.43 19.92
CA LEU A 94 8.54 -1.79 21.14
C LEU A 94 8.77 -3.30 21.27
N ALA A 95 7.79 -4.12 20.92
CA ALA A 95 7.86 -5.57 21.08
C ALA A 95 8.66 -6.26 19.97
N ASN A 96 8.57 -5.76 18.73
CA ASN A 96 9.08 -6.47 17.55
C ASN A 96 10.00 -5.63 16.66
N GLY A 97 10.21 -4.34 16.95
CA GLY A 97 10.99 -3.44 16.10
C GLY A 97 10.38 -3.25 14.72
N ILE A 98 9.05 -3.15 14.63
CA ILE A 98 8.33 -2.97 13.36
C ILE A 98 7.43 -1.74 13.36
N LEU A 99 7.25 -1.13 12.19
CA LEU A 99 6.21 -0.12 11.96
C LEU A 99 5.02 -0.76 11.24
N THR A 100 3.86 -0.71 11.88
CA THR A 100 2.57 -1.19 11.36
C THR A 100 1.44 -0.55 12.19
N SER A 101 0.20 -0.80 11.81
CA SER A 101 -0.99 -0.54 12.62
C SER A 101 -2.15 -1.41 12.14
N ALA A 102 -3.19 -1.58 12.94
CA ALA A 102 -4.37 -2.34 12.54
C ALA A 102 -4.99 -1.79 11.23
N ASN A 103 -4.97 -0.46 11.03
CA ASN A 103 -5.48 0.15 9.80
C ASN A 103 -4.61 -0.18 8.58
N ILE A 104 -3.28 -0.08 8.72
CA ILE A 104 -2.33 -0.47 7.66
C ILE A 104 -2.56 -1.93 7.25
N GLN A 105 -2.71 -2.81 8.23
CA GLN A 105 -2.95 -4.23 7.98
C GLN A 105 -4.28 -4.47 7.26
N LYS A 106 -5.36 -3.80 7.68
CA LYS A 106 -6.67 -3.89 7.00
C LYS A 106 -6.59 -3.47 5.54
N ILE A 107 -5.97 -2.33 5.27
CA ILE A 107 -5.80 -1.82 3.89
C ILE A 107 -5.01 -2.81 3.04
N TRP A 108 -3.88 -3.30 3.55
CA TRP A 108 -3.09 -4.29 2.82
C TRP A 108 -3.86 -5.58 2.61
N MET A 109 -4.54 -6.11 3.62
CA MET A 109 -5.35 -7.33 3.52
C MET A 109 -6.43 -7.21 2.45
N GLU A 110 -7.16 -6.10 2.42
CA GLU A 110 -8.18 -5.80 1.41
C GLU A 110 -7.56 -5.72 0.00
N ALA A 111 -6.45 -4.99 -0.17
CA ALA A 111 -5.75 -4.87 -1.44
C ALA A 111 -5.19 -6.20 -1.96
N THR A 112 -4.96 -7.15 -1.06
CA THR A 112 -4.37 -8.46 -1.37
C THR A 112 -5.35 -9.63 -1.22
N LYS A 113 -6.64 -9.36 -1.03
CA LYS A 113 -7.67 -10.39 -0.76
C LYS A 113 -7.78 -11.48 -1.82
N ARG A 114 -7.46 -11.17 -3.08
CA ARG A 114 -7.49 -12.12 -4.20
C ARG A 114 -6.22 -12.99 -4.31
N ARG A 115 -5.19 -12.71 -3.51
CA ARG A 115 -3.94 -13.49 -3.52
C ARG A 115 -4.13 -14.72 -2.65
N LYS A 116 -3.85 -15.91 -3.21
CA LYS A 116 -3.84 -17.16 -2.44
C LYS A 116 -2.70 -17.11 -1.42
N ARG A 117 -3.02 -17.11 -0.12
CA ARG A 117 -2.05 -17.10 0.98
C ARG A 117 -2.67 -17.70 2.24
N ASP A 118 -1.83 -18.31 3.06
CA ASP A 118 -2.22 -18.75 4.40
C ASP A 118 -2.15 -17.57 5.37
N LEU A 119 -3.31 -17.12 5.84
CA LEU A 119 -3.40 -16.02 6.80
C LEU A 119 -2.81 -16.38 8.17
N LYS A 120 -2.83 -17.66 8.55
CA LYS A 120 -2.28 -18.14 9.85
C LYS A 120 -0.76 -18.09 9.87
N ALA A 121 -0.12 -18.10 8.70
CA ALA A 121 1.33 -17.99 8.55
C ALA A 121 1.84 -16.53 8.58
N LEU A 122 0.95 -15.53 8.61
CA LEU A 122 1.34 -14.13 8.65
C LEU A 122 1.72 -13.70 10.08
N PRO A 123 2.97 -13.27 10.33
CA PRO A 123 3.36 -12.80 11.65
C PRO A 123 2.84 -11.39 11.93
N TYR A 124 2.87 -11.00 13.21
CA TYR A 124 2.59 -9.63 13.67
C TYR A 124 1.21 -9.07 13.30
N LEU A 125 0.22 -9.94 13.06
CA LEU A 125 -1.15 -9.52 12.84
C LEU A 125 -1.73 -8.93 14.14
N LEU A 126 -2.30 -7.74 14.02
CA LEU A 126 -3.04 -7.03 15.07
C LEU A 126 -4.55 -7.20 14.91
N VAL A 127 -5.00 -7.65 13.74
CA VAL A 127 -6.41 -7.84 13.42
C VAL A 127 -6.74 -9.32 13.61
N ASN A 128 -7.46 -9.63 14.69
CA ASN A 128 -7.80 -11.01 15.06
C ASN A 128 -9.03 -11.56 14.29
N ASP A 129 -9.82 -10.68 13.66
CA ASP A 129 -11.12 -11.02 13.06
C ASP A 129 -11.01 -11.46 11.59
N LEU A 130 -10.19 -12.47 11.31
CA LEU A 130 -10.11 -13.08 9.98
C LEU A 130 -11.20 -14.13 9.74
N THR A 131 -12.09 -14.37 10.70
CA THR A 131 -13.04 -15.49 10.72
C THR A 131 -14.36 -15.27 9.97
N GLN A 132 -14.52 -14.28 9.09
CA GLN A 132 -15.81 -14.06 8.40
C GLN A 132 -15.78 -13.92 6.87
N GLN A 133 -14.74 -14.40 6.18
CA GLN A 133 -14.77 -14.49 4.70
C GLN A 133 -14.22 -15.79 4.11
N GLU A 134 -14.25 -16.91 4.86
CA GLU A 134 -14.00 -18.25 4.32
C GLU A 134 -15.26 -19.13 4.41
N THR A 135 -16.35 -18.66 3.81
CA THR A 135 -17.49 -19.42 3.29
C THR A 135 -18.15 -18.39 2.38
N GLU A 136 -17.82 -18.29 1.10
CA GLU A 136 -18.17 -19.24 0.04
C GLU A 136 -17.13 -19.12 -1.08
N ALA A 137 -16.40 -20.21 -1.36
CA ALA A 137 -15.93 -20.43 -2.71
C ALA A 137 -17.14 -20.89 -3.53
N PRO A 138 -17.46 -20.31 -4.70
CA PRO A 138 -18.41 -20.95 -5.59
C PRO A 138 -17.76 -22.25 -6.07
N GLU A 139 -18.30 -23.37 -5.60
CA GLU A 139 -17.99 -24.68 -6.16
C GLU A 139 -18.20 -24.64 -7.67
N GLY A 140 -17.24 -25.20 -8.40
CA GLY A 140 -17.21 -25.17 -9.85
C GLY A 140 -18.44 -25.85 -10.45
N GLU A 141 -19.26 -25.06 -11.12
CA GLU A 141 -20.27 -25.58 -12.03
C GLU A 141 -19.58 -25.86 -13.38
N ASN A 142 -19.39 -27.14 -13.69
CA ASN A 142 -18.96 -27.61 -15.01
C ASN A 142 -20.05 -27.25 -16.03
N VAL A 143 -19.89 -26.15 -16.75
CA VAL A 143 -20.72 -25.82 -17.92
C VAL A 143 -20.00 -26.27 -19.18
N THR A 144 -20.51 -27.35 -19.77
CA THR A 144 -20.16 -27.87 -21.09
C THR A 144 -20.38 -26.78 -22.15
N ILE A 145 -19.31 -26.24 -22.70
CA ILE A 145 -19.38 -25.21 -23.75
C ILE A 145 -19.80 -25.86 -25.06
N SER A 146 -21.03 -25.57 -25.51
CA SER A 146 -21.44 -25.74 -26.92
C SER A 146 -21.21 -24.41 -27.65
N PRO A 147 -20.62 -24.40 -28.85
CA PRO A 147 -20.29 -23.16 -29.55
C PRO A 147 -21.51 -22.66 -30.35
N GLY A 148 -22.05 -21.49 -30.01
CA GLY A 148 -23.12 -20.88 -30.79
C GLY A 148 -23.64 -19.55 -30.26
N ASN A 149 -23.12 -18.47 -30.86
CA ASN A 149 -23.72 -17.14 -31.03
C ASN A 149 -23.84 -16.17 -29.82
N VAL A 150 -22.85 -15.28 -29.80
CA VAL A 150 -22.83 -13.83 -29.50
C VAL A 150 -24.20 -13.13 -29.39
N VAL A 151 -24.50 -12.53 -28.22
CA VAL A 151 -25.16 -11.20 -28.10
C VAL A 151 -24.66 -10.52 -26.82
N HIS A 152 -24.32 -9.23 -26.95
CA HIS A 152 -23.73 -8.36 -25.91
C HIS A 152 -24.61 -8.19 -24.66
N ASP A 153 -23.99 -8.35 -23.50
CA ASP A 153 -24.48 -7.93 -22.18
C ASP A 153 -23.93 -6.52 -21.87
N VAL A 154 -24.80 -5.56 -21.57
CA VAL A 154 -24.46 -4.38 -20.75
C VAL A 154 -25.71 -3.86 -20.03
N THR A 155 -25.80 -4.07 -18.72
CA THR A 155 -26.34 -3.04 -17.81
C THR A 155 -25.46 -2.92 -16.57
N VAL A 156 -24.39 -2.14 -16.71
CA VAL A 156 -23.51 -1.75 -15.61
C VAL A 156 -24.00 -0.41 -15.06
N ASN A 157 -24.58 -0.39 -13.86
CA ASN A 157 -24.78 0.84 -13.11
C ASN A 157 -23.60 1.04 -12.14
N ALA A 158 -22.53 1.64 -12.65
CA ALA A 158 -21.49 2.25 -11.82
C ALA A 158 -21.24 3.65 -12.39
N LYS A 159 -21.90 4.65 -11.80
CA LYS A 159 -21.65 6.05 -12.12
C LYS A 159 -20.23 6.42 -11.70
N ASN A 160 -19.53 7.05 -12.64
CA ASN A 160 -18.22 7.69 -12.56
C ASN A 160 -16.99 6.80 -12.82
N ALA A 161 -16.87 6.35 -14.07
CA ALA A 161 -15.58 6.07 -14.69
C ALA A 161 -15.20 7.25 -15.60
N CYS A 162 -14.17 8.03 -15.22
CA CYS A 162 -13.54 8.97 -16.14
C CYS A 162 -12.63 8.17 -17.07
N ASN A 163 -12.99 8.14 -18.35
CA ASN A 163 -12.36 7.34 -19.39
C ASN A 163 -11.55 8.29 -20.28
N SER A 164 -10.25 8.44 -20.03
CA SER A 164 -9.32 9.01 -21.03
C SER A 164 -8.40 7.90 -21.51
N GLY A 165 -8.83 7.24 -22.59
CA GLY A 165 -8.05 6.22 -23.27
C GLY A 165 -6.78 6.81 -23.89
N GLN A 166 -5.63 6.24 -23.56
CA GLN A 166 -4.38 6.51 -24.25
C GLN A 166 -4.14 5.40 -25.26
N SER A 167 -4.33 5.69 -26.55
CA SER A 167 -4.08 4.77 -27.65
C SER A 167 -2.59 4.43 -27.74
N LYS A 168 -2.28 3.12 -27.78
CA LYS A 168 -0.96 2.59 -28.14
C LYS A 168 -0.59 3.03 -29.57
N VAL A 169 0.38 3.93 -29.70
CA VAL A 169 1.05 4.20 -30.98
C VAL A 169 2.04 3.07 -31.25
N LYS A 170 1.91 2.42 -32.41
CA LYS A 170 2.83 1.42 -32.94
C LYS A 170 4.20 2.06 -33.22
N GLU A 171 5.26 1.47 -32.68
CA GLU A 171 6.64 1.71 -33.10
C GLU A 171 6.80 1.40 -34.60
N LYS A 172 7.42 2.32 -35.34
CA LYS A 172 7.98 2.03 -36.66
C LYS A 172 9.50 1.90 -36.51
N LYS A 173 10.03 0.74 -36.92
CA LYS A 173 11.47 0.50 -37.14
C LYS A 173 12.00 1.52 -38.14
N ALA A 174 13.09 2.20 -37.79
CA ALA A 174 13.92 2.90 -38.76
C ALA A 174 14.80 1.86 -39.48
N GLU A 175 14.65 1.76 -40.80
CA GLU A 175 15.62 1.08 -41.66
C GLU A 175 16.77 2.04 -41.94
N GLU A 176 17.99 1.57 -41.66
CA GLU A 176 19.24 2.16 -42.14
C GLU A 176 19.24 2.18 -43.66
N ASN A 177 19.61 3.32 -44.25
CA ASN A 177 20.17 3.33 -45.59
C ASN A 177 21.51 4.07 -45.56
N LYS A 178 22.54 3.34 -46.00
CA LYS A 178 23.83 3.85 -46.44
C LYS A 178 23.63 4.56 -47.79
N GLU A 179 24.07 5.80 -47.89
CA GLU A 179 25.00 6.29 -48.92
C GLU A 179 25.59 7.63 -48.49
#